data_AF-A0A256IY78-F1
#
_entry.id   AF-A0A256IY78-F1
#
_cell.length_a   1.000
_cell.length_b   1.000
_cell.length_c   1.000
_cell.angle_alpha   90.00
_cell.angle_beta   90.00
_cell.angle_gamma   90.00
#
_symmetry.space_group_name_H-M   'P 1'
#
loop_
_entity.id
_entity.type
_entity.pdbx_description
1 polymer ?
#
loop_
_entity_poly.entity_id
_entity_poly.type
_entity_poly.pdbx_seq_one_letter_code
_entity_poly.pdbx_strand_id
1 'polypeptide(L)'
;MTPLEPTDDLLESLYVVNKVAKQFADEATAAYERGDVTESNVRSARKDALYRLKTAVLSRVVAYDADGVTGEYHAINGDVWLFLTVGDWHFHQPPHAIGGDLTDAIAISNSPADPIDAPYERDASVERSERTLEEALSRLAEAGANANDHLARPTVTSERDRIVDVRWSFLS
;
A
#
# COMPACT_ATOMS: atom_id res chain seq x y z
N MET A 1 -18.78 1.15 -0.08
CA MET A 1 -17.47 1.52 0.52
C MET A 1 -17.75 2.55 1.61
N THR A 2 -17.20 2.38 2.82
CA THR A 2 -17.40 3.34 3.92
C THR A 2 -16.30 4.42 3.85
N PRO A 3 -16.63 5.72 3.69
CA PRO A 3 -15.62 6.79 3.67
C PRO A 3 -14.75 6.82 4.93
N LEU A 4 -13.52 7.33 4.81
CA LEU A 4 -12.56 7.50 5.92
C LEU A 4 -12.02 8.92 5.96
N GLU A 5 -12.12 9.56 7.11
CA GLU A 5 -11.49 10.87 7.34
C GLU A 5 -9.95 10.74 7.31
N PRO A 6 -9.24 11.58 6.54
CA PRO A 6 -7.79 11.52 6.40
C PRO A 6 -7.05 12.18 7.59
N THR A 7 -7.23 11.63 8.79
CA THR A 7 -6.48 12.09 9.96
C THR A 7 -4.98 11.82 9.81
N ASP A 8 -4.14 12.63 10.44
CA ASP A 8 -2.69 12.44 10.40
C ASP A 8 -2.25 11.06 10.92
N ASP A 9 -2.88 10.57 11.99
CA ASP A 9 -2.62 9.23 12.54
C ASP A 9 -2.94 8.10 11.54
N LEU A 10 -4.04 8.25 10.78
CA LEU A 10 -4.41 7.32 9.71
C LEU A 10 -3.36 7.34 8.57
N LEU A 11 -2.99 8.53 8.11
CA LEU A 11 -2.07 8.72 6.98
C LEU A 11 -0.64 8.29 7.34
N GLU A 12 -0.18 8.56 8.56
CA GLU A 12 1.09 8.06 9.08
C GLU A 12 1.09 6.53 9.15
N SER A 13 0.01 5.91 9.62
CA SER A 13 -0.13 4.45 9.63
C SER A 13 -0.08 3.87 8.21
N LEU A 14 -0.72 4.55 7.26
CA LEU A 14 -0.68 4.17 5.85
C LEU A 14 0.72 4.32 5.23
N TYR A 15 1.46 5.36 5.62
CA TYR A 15 2.85 5.57 5.24
C TYR A 15 3.74 4.42 5.71
N VAL A 16 3.64 4.02 6.98
CA VAL A 16 4.38 2.88 7.54
C VAL A 16 4.07 1.61 6.75
N VAL A 17 2.79 1.32 6.50
CA VAL A 17 2.36 0.17 5.69
C VAL A 17 2.98 0.18 4.29
N ASN A 18 2.99 1.34 3.62
CA ASN A 18 3.57 1.47 2.28
C ASN A 18 5.10 1.23 2.28
N LYS A 19 5.81 1.72 3.30
CA LYS A 19 7.26 1.50 3.45
C LYS A 19 7.57 0.04 3.73
N VAL A 20 6.84 -0.59 4.65
CA VAL A 20 7.02 -2.01 4.96
C VAL A 20 6.64 -2.91 3.78
N ALA A 21 5.64 -2.53 2.96
CA ALA A 21 5.36 -3.25 1.71
C ALA A 21 6.57 -3.24 0.77
N LYS A 22 7.28 -2.10 0.63
CA LYS A 22 8.54 -2.05 -0.13
C LYS A 22 9.60 -2.97 0.48
N GLN A 23 9.77 -2.95 1.80
CA GLN A 23 10.70 -3.85 2.50
C GLN A 23 10.37 -5.32 2.24
N PHE A 24 9.10 -5.72 2.31
CA PHE A 24 8.70 -7.10 2.01
C PHE A 24 8.95 -7.50 0.56
N ALA A 25 8.90 -6.56 -0.39
CA ALA A 25 9.30 -6.84 -1.77
C ALA A 25 10.80 -7.18 -1.88
N ASP A 26 11.64 -6.47 -1.12
CA ASP A 26 13.07 -6.70 -1.07
C ASP A 26 13.39 -8.03 -0.37
N GLU A 27 12.74 -8.30 0.76
CA GLU A 27 12.89 -9.54 1.52
C GLU A 27 12.41 -10.77 0.72
N ALA A 28 11.31 -10.64 -0.04
CA ALA A 28 10.82 -11.69 -0.92
C ALA A 28 11.84 -12.02 -2.02
N THR A 29 12.38 -10.99 -2.68
CA THR A 29 13.42 -11.14 -3.70
C THR A 29 14.65 -11.83 -3.13
N ALA A 30 15.16 -11.33 -1.99
CA ALA A 30 16.31 -11.91 -1.33
C ALA A 30 16.08 -13.36 -0.89
N ALA A 31 14.84 -13.73 -0.51
CA ALA A 31 14.46 -15.09 -0.13
C ALA A 31 14.46 -16.03 -1.33
N TYR A 32 13.90 -15.57 -2.44
CA TYR A 32 13.91 -16.31 -3.69
C TYR A 32 15.34 -16.56 -4.18
N GLU A 33 16.20 -15.54 -4.18
CA GLU A 33 17.59 -15.62 -4.64
C GLU A 33 18.43 -16.62 -3.83
N ARG A 34 18.16 -16.78 -2.54
CA ARG A 34 18.82 -17.79 -1.68
C ARG A 34 18.11 -19.16 -1.66
N GLY A 35 17.08 -19.35 -2.48
CA GLY A 35 16.34 -20.60 -2.61
C GLY A 35 15.35 -20.90 -1.47
N ASP A 36 14.98 -19.92 -0.66
CA ASP A 36 13.93 -20.07 0.36
C ASP A 36 12.56 -19.67 -0.23
N VAL A 37 11.95 -20.62 -0.95
CA VAL A 37 10.69 -20.38 -1.67
C VAL A 37 9.55 -20.11 -0.69
N THR A 38 9.59 -20.72 0.49
CA THR A 38 8.54 -20.55 1.51
C THR A 38 8.53 -19.12 2.02
N GLU A 39 9.68 -18.59 2.46
CA GLU A 39 9.78 -17.21 2.95
C GLU A 39 9.47 -16.20 1.84
N SER A 40 9.95 -16.45 0.62
CA SER A 40 9.62 -15.61 -0.55
C SER A 40 8.10 -15.49 -0.77
N ASN A 41 7.38 -16.61 -0.69
CA ASN A 41 5.93 -16.64 -0.86
C ASN A 41 5.20 -15.95 0.30
N VAL A 42 5.64 -16.14 1.55
CA VAL A 42 5.08 -15.44 2.72
C VAL A 42 5.23 -13.92 2.57
N ARG A 43 6.43 -13.45 2.24
CA ARG A 43 6.72 -12.01 2.07
C ARG A 43 5.95 -11.43 0.89
N SER A 44 5.89 -12.15 -0.23
CA SER A 44 5.11 -11.72 -1.40
C SER A 44 3.61 -11.60 -1.09
N ALA A 45 3.03 -12.58 -0.38
CA ALA A 45 1.63 -12.54 0.00
C ALA A 45 1.31 -11.36 0.93
N ARG A 46 2.16 -11.11 1.93
CA ARG A 46 2.01 -9.97 2.84
C ARG A 46 2.20 -8.64 2.13
N LYS A 47 3.23 -8.50 1.29
CA LYS A 47 3.45 -7.32 0.43
C LYS A 47 2.20 -6.98 -0.38
N ASP A 48 1.64 -7.98 -1.08
CA ASP A 48 0.46 -7.77 -1.93
C ASP A 48 -0.77 -7.34 -1.11
N ALA A 49 -0.96 -7.93 0.08
CA ALA A 49 -2.03 -7.53 0.99
C ALA A 49 -1.86 -6.09 1.50
N LEU A 50 -0.65 -5.68 1.85
CA LEU A 50 -0.36 -4.30 2.27
C LEU A 50 -0.60 -3.29 1.14
N TYR A 51 -0.24 -3.61 -0.11
CA TYR A 51 -0.56 -2.73 -1.24
C TYR A 51 -2.06 -2.63 -1.51
N ARG A 52 -2.80 -3.75 -1.42
CA ARG A 52 -4.27 -3.75 -1.55
C ARG A 52 -4.94 -2.96 -0.43
N LEU A 53 -4.47 -3.11 0.81
CA LEU A 53 -4.92 -2.31 1.95
C LEU A 53 -4.70 -0.82 1.69
N LYS A 54 -3.49 -0.45 1.23
CA LYS A 54 -3.15 0.93 0.88
C LYS A 54 -4.14 1.52 -0.12
N THR A 55 -4.38 0.82 -1.23
CA THR A 55 -5.34 1.24 -2.24
C THR A 55 -6.74 1.37 -1.66
N ALA A 56 -7.21 0.39 -0.88
CA ALA A 56 -8.54 0.41 -0.28
C ALA A 56 -8.74 1.60 0.69
N VAL A 57 -7.73 1.92 1.50
CA VAL A 57 -7.76 3.08 2.40
C VAL A 57 -7.80 4.39 1.62
N LEU A 58 -6.97 4.54 0.59
CA LEU A 58 -6.96 5.76 -0.23
C LEU A 58 -8.27 5.96 -0.99
N SER A 59 -8.88 4.91 -1.52
CA SER A 59 -10.23 5.01 -2.12
C SER A 59 -11.26 5.53 -1.11
N ARG A 60 -11.18 5.10 0.16
CA ARG A 60 -12.09 5.55 1.22
C ARG A 60 -11.82 7.00 1.65
N VAL A 61 -10.57 7.44 1.60
CA VAL A 61 -10.17 8.84 1.83
C VAL A 61 -10.72 9.74 0.72
N VAL A 62 -10.53 9.37 -0.55
CA VAL A 62 -11.08 10.14 -1.68
C VAL A 62 -12.61 10.17 -1.62
N ALA A 63 -13.25 9.06 -1.23
CA ALA A 63 -14.70 9.01 -1.04
C ALA A 63 -15.21 9.85 0.15
N TYR A 64 -14.34 10.23 1.08
CA TYR A 64 -14.66 11.11 2.20
C TYR A 64 -14.58 12.58 1.80
N ASP A 65 -13.47 12.96 1.18
CA ASP A 65 -13.20 14.33 0.74
C ASP A 65 -12.25 14.31 -0.46
N ALA A 66 -12.82 14.36 -1.67
CA ALA A 66 -12.03 14.39 -2.90
C ALA A 66 -11.34 15.76 -3.11
N ASP A 67 -11.93 16.85 -2.62
CA ASP A 67 -11.37 18.20 -2.75
C ASP A 67 -10.10 18.38 -1.89
N GLY A 68 -10.00 17.62 -0.79
CA GLY A 68 -8.82 17.51 0.05
C GLY A 68 -7.69 16.64 -0.51
N VAL A 69 -7.86 16.05 -1.70
CA VAL A 69 -6.87 15.19 -2.37
C VAL A 69 -6.48 15.82 -3.71
N THR A 70 -5.18 15.92 -3.97
CA THR A 70 -4.65 16.31 -5.29
C THR A 70 -3.88 15.18 -5.92
N GLY A 71 -3.72 15.23 -7.25
CA GLY A 71 -3.06 14.18 -8.01
C GLY A 71 -2.15 14.69 -9.11
N GLU A 72 -1.11 13.90 -9.41
CA GLU A 72 -0.23 14.09 -10.56
C GLU A 72 0.08 12.72 -11.17
N TYR A 73 0.16 12.61 -12.49
CA TYR A 73 0.69 11.43 -13.16
C TYR A 73 2.20 11.52 -13.26
N HIS A 74 2.90 10.53 -12.72
CA HIS A 74 4.35 10.41 -12.75
C HIS A 74 4.77 9.26 -13.67
N ALA A 75 5.85 9.45 -14.42
CA ALA A 75 6.53 8.39 -15.15
C ALA A 75 7.67 7.87 -14.27
N ILE A 76 7.64 6.59 -13.92
CA ILE A 76 8.64 5.93 -13.08
C ILE A 76 9.08 4.66 -13.81
N ASN A 77 10.35 4.60 -14.22
CA ASN A 77 10.91 3.51 -15.03
C ASN A 77 10.10 3.19 -16.29
N GLY A 78 9.44 4.20 -16.89
CA GLY A 78 8.61 4.05 -18.09
C GLY A 78 7.15 3.66 -17.82
N ASP A 79 6.78 3.35 -16.58
CA ASP A 79 5.41 3.10 -16.16
C ASP A 79 4.74 4.38 -15.63
N VAL A 80 3.44 4.54 -15.93
CA VAL A 80 2.65 5.67 -15.45
C VAL A 80 2.02 5.34 -14.10
N TRP A 81 2.18 6.23 -13.13
CA TRP A 81 1.65 6.13 -11.78
C TRP A 81 0.86 7.38 -11.41
N LEU A 82 -0.26 7.21 -10.71
CA LEU A 82 -0.97 8.31 -10.07
C LEU A 82 -0.32 8.59 -8.72
N PHE A 83 0.28 9.75 -8.58
CA PHE A 83 0.82 10.30 -7.35
C PHE A 83 -0.27 11.11 -6.65
N LEU A 84 -0.69 10.66 -5.47
CA LEU A 84 -1.71 11.32 -4.67
C LEU A 84 -1.06 12.07 -3.52
N THR A 85 -1.56 13.28 -3.26
CA THR A 85 -1.19 14.10 -2.11
C THR A 85 -2.43 14.29 -1.22
N VAL A 86 -2.29 13.98 0.07
CA VAL A 86 -3.31 14.17 1.10
C VAL A 86 -2.65 14.84 2.29
N GLY A 87 -2.87 16.14 2.48
CA GLY A 87 -2.06 16.95 3.40
C GLY A 87 -0.57 16.87 3.05
N ASP A 88 0.28 16.51 4.02
CA ASP A 88 1.74 16.36 3.84
C ASP A 88 2.16 14.92 3.44
N TRP A 89 1.19 14.06 3.14
CA TRP A 89 1.39 12.64 2.83
C TRP A 89 1.22 12.36 1.36
N HIS A 90 2.05 11.45 0.85
CA HIS A 90 2.22 11.23 -0.58
C HIS A 90 2.23 9.74 -0.90
N PHE A 91 1.45 9.33 -1.90
CA PHE A 91 1.30 7.91 -2.24
C PHE A 91 1.19 7.68 -3.75
N HIS A 92 2.03 6.80 -4.28
CA HIS A 92 1.83 6.28 -5.63
C HIS A 92 0.79 5.16 -5.66
N GLN A 93 -0.08 5.22 -6.66
CA GLN A 93 -1.09 4.25 -7.04
C GLN A 93 -1.01 3.94 -8.54
N PRO A 94 -1.36 2.73 -8.97
CA PRO A 94 -1.65 2.51 -10.39
C PRO A 94 -2.79 3.47 -10.84
N PRO A 95 -2.78 3.97 -12.10
CA PRO A 95 -3.68 5.03 -12.58
C PRO A 95 -5.18 4.83 -12.34
N HIS A 96 -5.65 3.58 -12.25
CA HIS A 96 -7.06 3.23 -12.05
C HIS A 96 -7.32 2.43 -10.77
N ALA A 97 -6.35 2.34 -9.86
CA ALA A 97 -6.46 1.49 -8.68
C ALA A 97 -7.56 1.93 -7.72
N ILE A 98 -7.86 3.24 -7.67
CA ILE A 98 -8.89 3.79 -6.80
C ILE A 98 -10.31 3.79 -7.41
N GLY A 99 -10.44 3.39 -8.68
CA GLY A 99 -11.71 3.37 -9.43
C GLY A 99 -11.96 4.67 -10.22
N GLY A 100 -12.50 4.57 -11.44
CA GLY A 100 -12.68 5.70 -12.36
C GLY A 100 -13.41 6.89 -11.76
N ASP A 101 -14.61 6.68 -11.22
CA ASP A 101 -15.42 7.75 -10.63
C ASP A 101 -14.71 8.49 -9.48
N LEU A 102 -13.89 7.77 -8.69
CA LEU A 102 -13.12 8.38 -7.60
C LEU A 102 -11.89 9.11 -8.13
N THR A 103 -11.19 8.56 -9.13
CA THR A 103 -10.08 9.25 -9.80
C THR A 103 -10.56 10.54 -10.47
N ASP A 104 -11.72 10.50 -11.13
CA ASP A 104 -12.28 11.66 -11.86
C ASP A 104 -12.72 12.79 -10.92
N ALA A 105 -12.96 12.48 -9.63
CA ALA A 105 -13.30 13.47 -8.62
C ALA A 105 -12.08 14.23 -8.07
N ILE A 106 -10.86 13.74 -8.31
CA ILE A 106 -9.63 14.33 -7.77
C ILE A 106 -9.16 15.47 -8.69
N ALA A 107 -8.68 16.55 -8.09
CA ALA A 107 -7.98 17.60 -8.83
C ALA A 107 -6.59 17.11 -9.29
N ILE A 108 -6.50 16.61 -10.52
CA ILE A 108 -5.25 16.12 -11.12
C ILE A 108 -4.64 17.20 -12.03
N SER A 109 -3.36 17.52 -11.84
CA SER A 109 -2.68 18.66 -12.51
C SER A 109 -2.24 18.39 -13.95
N ASN A 110 -2.12 17.13 -14.35
CA ASN A 110 -1.67 16.69 -15.68
C ASN A 110 -2.45 15.45 -16.17
N SER A 111 -1.97 14.80 -17.23
CA SER A 111 -2.65 13.66 -17.85
C SER A 111 -1.76 12.41 -17.93
N PRO A 112 -2.33 11.19 -18.03
CA PRO A 112 -1.54 9.97 -18.22
C PRO A 112 -0.71 9.97 -19.52
N ALA A 113 -1.11 10.77 -20.51
CA ALA A 113 -0.40 10.90 -21.79
C ALA A 113 0.79 11.86 -21.72
N ASP A 114 0.88 12.68 -20.68
CA ASP A 114 1.96 13.64 -20.44
C ASP A 114 2.36 13.60 -18.95
N PRO A 115 2.93 12.47 -18.49
CA PRO A 115 3.32 12.29 -17.10
C PRO A 115 4.61 13.07 -16.79
N ILE A 116 4.76 13.50 -15.54
CA ILE A 116 5.99 14.13 -15.05
C ILE A 116 7.03 13.04 -14.79
N ASP A 117 8.22 13.16 -15.36
CA ASP A 117 9.32 12.25 -15.04
C ASP A 117 9.69 12.37 -13.55
N ALA A 118 9.58 11.26 -12.83
CA ALA A 118 9.90 11.19 -11.41
C ALA A 118 10.98 10.13 -11.16
N PRO A 119 11.94 10.39 -10.25
CA PRO A 119 12.94 9.41 -9.91
C PRO A 119 12.28 8.20 -9.24
N TYR A 120 12.80 7.01 -9.55
CA TYR A 120 12.43 5.82 -8.81
C TYR A 120 13.05 5.83 -7.41
N GLU A 121 12.24 6.12 -6.40
CA GLU A 121 12.67 6.07 -5.00
C GLU A 121 12.26 4.76 -4.33
N ARG A 122 13.22 3.83 -4.31
CA ARG A 122 13.16 2.57 -3.56
C ARG A 122 13.61 2.75 -2.12
N ASP A 123 13.10 3.78 -1.45
CA ASP A 123 13.33 3.94 -0.03
C ASP A 123 12.23 3.23 0.77
N ALA A 124 12.63 2.15 1.45
CA ALA A 124 11.81 1.33 2.34
C ALA A 124 11.98 1.72 3.83
N SER A 125 12.84 2.68 4.14
CA SER A 125 13.02 3.15 5.51
C SER A 125 11.79 3.92 6.00
N VAL A 126 11.48 3.75 7.27
CA VAL A 126 10.41 4.47 7.96
C VAL A 126 11.04 5.63 8.74
N GLU A 127 11.52 6.64 8.02
CA GLU A 127 12.23 7.78 8.65
C GLU A 127 11.29 8.83 9.24
N ARG A 128 10.05 8.94 8.75
CA ARG A 128 9.07 9.93 9.21
C ARG A 128 8.21 9.47 10.38
N SER A 129 8.49 8.30 10.97
CA SER A 129 7.64 7.70 12.02
C SER A 129 8.43 6.70 12.86
N GLU A 130 8.19 6.68 14.18
CA GLU A 130 8.69 5.63 15.09
C GLU A 130 7.74 4.42 15.20
N ARG A 131 6.55 4.51 14.58
CA ARG A 131 5.50 3.49 14.64
C ARG A 131 5.93 2.19 13.99
N THR A 132 5.66 1.09 14.67
CA THR A 132 5.87 -0.27 14.17
C THR A 132 4.79 -0.69 13.18
N LEU A 133 5.05 -1.75 12.40
CA LEU A 133 4.02 -2.34 11.53
C LEU A 133 2.78 -2.79 12.33
N GLU A 134 2.98 -3.40 13.50
CA GLU A 134 1.90 -3.91 14.34
C GLU A 134 0.96 -2.79 14.80
N GLU A 135 1.52 -1.68 15.27
CA GLU A 135 0.75 -0.49 15.65
C GLU A 135 0.01 0.11 14.45
N ALA A 136 0.70 0.30 13.31
CA ALA A 136 0.09 0.86 12.10
C ALA A 136 -1.08 0.01 11.60
N LEU A 137 -0.92 -1.30 11.57
CA LEU A 137 -1.98 -2.21 11.17
C LEU A 137 -3.13 -2.27 12.17
N SER A 138 -2.85 -2.17 13.47
CA SER A 138 -3.88 -2.11 14.50
C SER A 138 -4.72 -0.84 14.38
N ARG A 139 -4.09 0.32 14.15
CA ARG A 139 -4.79 1.60 13.89
C ARG A 139 -5.67 1.55 12.65
N LEU A 140 -5.17 0.99 11.56
CA LEU A 140 -5.96 0.82 10.34
C LEU A 140 -7.14 -0.13 10.57
N ALA A 141 -6.95 -1.21 11.33
CA ALA A 141 -8.02 -2.13 11.69
C ALA A 141 -9.08 -1.47 12.58
N GLU A 142 -8.70 -0.64 13.55
CA GLU A 142 -9.60 0.19 14.37
C GLU A 142 -10.46 1.13 13.50
N ALA A 143 -9.89 1.63 12.40
CA ALA A 143 -10.58 2.43 11.38
C ALA A 143 -11.41 1.56 10.37
N GLY A 144 -11.51 0.26 10.62
CA GLY A 144 -12.25 -0.69 9.80
C GLY A 144 -11.54 -1.09 8.51
N ALA A 145 -10.20 -1.06 8.47
CA ALA A 145 -9.37 -1.49 7.35
C ALA A 145 -8.36 -2.57 7.81
N ASN A 146 -8.82 -3.82 7.89
CA ASN A 146 -8.01 -4.93 8.38
C ASN A 146 -7.16 -5.54 7.24
N ALA A 147 -5.84 -5.62 7.44
CA ALA A 147 -4.92 -6.17 6.45
C ALA A 147 -5.18 -7.65 6.10
N ASN A 148 -5.71 -8.44 7.05
CA ASN A 148 -6.02 -9.85 6.81
C ASN A 148 -7.13 -10.02 5.75
N ASP A 149 -8.04 -9.05 5.61
CA ASP A 149 -9.11 -9.07 4.59
C ASP A 149 -8.58 -8.87 3.17
N HIS A 150 -7.33 -8.41 3.04
CA HIS A 150 -6.69 -8.12 1.77
C HIS A 150 -5.73 -9.23 1.31
N LEU A 151 -5.58 -10.30 2.08
CA LEU A 151 -4.84 -11.49 1.66
C LEU A 151 -5.62 -12.26 0.59
N ALA A 152 -5.01 -12.50 -0.56
CA ALA A 152 -5.62 -13.34 -1.60
C ALA A 152 -5.87 -14.78 -1.11
N ARG A 153 -5.00 -15.28 -0.23
CA ARG A 153 -5.13 -16.54 0.50
C ARG A 153 -4.54 -16.37 1.90
N PRO A 154 -5.17 -16.94 2.94
CA PRO A 154 -4.65 -16.85 4.31
C PRO A 154 -3.44 -17.74 4.57
N THR A 155 -3.06 -18.59 3.61
CA THR A 155 -1.97 -19.56 3.77
C THR A 155 -1.14 -19.73 2.51
N VAL A 156 0.12 -20.12 2.68
CA VAL A 156 1.02 -20.59 1.60
C VAL A 156 1.50 -22.03 1.89
N THR A 157 1.78 -22.79 0.84
CA THR A 157 2.37 -24.13 0.95
C THR A 157 3.89 -24.01 0.93
N SER A 158 4.56 -24.61 1.91
CA SER A 158 6.02 -24.67 1.98
C SER A 158 6.59 -25.75 1.08
N GLU A 159 7.92 -25.74 0.92
CA GLU A 159 8.67 -26.76 0.16
C GLU A 159 8.51 -28.19 0.71
N ARG A 160 8.03 -28.34 1.96
CA ARG A 160 7.79 -29.64 2.60
C ARG A 160 6.31 -29.97 2.71
N ASP A 161 5.49 -29.40 1.82
CA ASP A 161 4.03 -29.53 1.80
C ASP A 161 3.34 -29.14 3.12
N ARG A 162 3.98 -28.25 3.90
CA ARG A 162 3.37 -27.73 5.15
C ARG A 162 2.62 -26.44 4.84
N ILE A 163 1.46 -26.30 5.46
CA ILE A 163 0.66 -25.07 5.39
C ILE A 163 1.24 -24.06 6.37
N VAL A 164 1.56 -22.86 5.87
CA VAL A 164 2.02 -21.71 6.66
C VAL A 164 0.93 -20.65 6.64
N ASP A 165 0.46 -20.23 7.81
CA ASP A 165 -0.46 -19.11 7.95
C ASP A 165 0.29 -17.80 7.72
N VAL A 166 -0.21 -16.97 6.81
CA VAL A 166 0.41 -15.68 6.46
C VAL A 166 -0.27 -14.49 7.12
N ARG A 167 -1.39 -14.71 7.83
CA ARG A 167 -2.12 -13.67 8.54
C ARG A 167 -1.26 -13.02 9.62
N TRP A 168 -1.61 -11.78 9.96
CA TRP A 168 -1.12 -11.11 11.14
C TRP A 168 -2.00 -11.53 12.32
N SER A 169 -1.45 -12.30 13.24
CA SER A 169 -2.21 -12.92 14.34
C SER A 169 -2.74 -11.93 15.37
N PHE A 170 -2.17 -10.73 15.44
CA PHE A 170 -2.63 -9.64 16.30
C PHE A 170 -3.82 -8.87 15.70
N LEU A 171 -4.15 -9.10 14.42
CA LEU A 171 -5.34 -8.55 13.78
C LEU A 171 -6.46 -9.60 13.87
N SER A 172 -7.37 -9.39 14.82
CA SER A 172 -8.58 -10.20 15.02
C SER A 172 -9.59 -10.04 13.88
#